data_AF-A0A533WVG2-F1
#
_entry.id   AF-A0A533WVG2-F1
#
_cell.length_a   1.000
_cell.length_b   1.000
_cell.length_c   1.000
_cell.angle_alpha   90.00
_cell.angle_beta   90.00
_cell.angle_gamma   90.00
#
_symmetry.space_group_name_H-M   'P 1'
#
loop_
_entity.id
_entity.type
_entity.pdbx_description
1 polymer ?
#
loop_
_entity_poly.entity_id
_entity_poly.type
_entity_poly.pdbx_seq_one_letter_code
_entity_poly.pdbx_strand_id
1 'polypeptide(L)'
;MHRREAKAAVISPVIAVLLIAGLANSAYAAQINVSLIPEFDKAVGSFTGVKFVQLRYEPGSALADLFAGRTERFEFSIKGTNASKLSELIVAANQALLGVQSPAQITSANLTYSGVLRGEPDKLSLTYNVEFITKFSGFKLDRNATDNIPMDINWRGFMINGPIFVDSSEHGRVNVNQPIGLLEATFPEFADKLVSSEAREIMAEPILDFSEIGAMPMERWHSLFDPTFSQASTGGILKGEDIGRAKVMSVYSLGECSIREGCPPPKEGDAAASIDGAPVQVHISTPQPNSQIEIAGFTSIEKAGAYEIIRVKMVDRGGFPIPPFTIQVLLVLGGMMGAIAFFVLLKTRK
;
A
#
# COMPACT_ATOMS: atom_id res chain seq x y z
N MET A 1 -49.90 31.79 23.95
CA MET A 1 -48.55 32.42 23.95
C MET A 1 -47.70 31.54 24.85
N HIS A 2 -46.83 30.63 24.41
CA HIS A 2 -45.74 30.76 23.46
C HIS A 2 -45.51 29.44 22.70
N ARG A 3 -45.42 29.55 21.38
CA ARG A 3 -44.87 28.56 20.45
C ARG A 3 -43.35 28.56 20.64
N ARG A 4 -42.73 27.43 20.99
CA ARG A 4 -41.27 27.26 20.88
C ARG A 4 -40.98 26.38 19.68
N GLU A 5 -40.53 27.02 18.62
CA GLU A 5 -40.00 26.37 17.42
C GLU A 5 -38.69 25.66 17.79
N ALA A 6 -38.63 24.36 17.54
CA ALA A 6 -37.37 23.62 17.58
C ALA A 6 -36.60 23.97 16.31
N LYS A 7 -35.58 24.81 16.45
CA LYS A 7 -34.60 25.09 15.39
C LYS A 7 -33.92 23.77 15.03
N ALA A 8 -34.10 23.32 13.79
CA ALA A 8 -33.31 22.25 13.20
C ALA A 8 -31.83 22.65 13.29
N ALA A 9 -31.05 21.90 14.04
CA ALA A 9 -29.61 22.01 14.01
C ALA A 9 -29.15 21.57 12.61
N VAL A 10 -28.69 22.51 11.81
CA VAL A 10 -27.98 22.24 10.56
C VAL A 10 -26.64 21.61 10.97
N ILE A 11 -26.62 20.28 11.01
CA ILE A 11 -25.40 19.51 11.23
C ILE A 11 -24.60 19.61 9.93
N SER A 12 -23.53 20.39 9.99
CA SER A 12 -22.61 20.64 8.89
C SER A 12 -22.03 19.33 8.32
N PRO A 13 -21.88 19.19 6.99
CA PRO A 13 -21.33 17.98 6.35
C PRO A 13 -19.90 17.62 6.79
N VAL A 14 -19.22 18.54 7.50
CA VAL A 14 -17.89 18.32 8.09
C VAL A 14 -17.92 17.27 9.22
N ILE A 15 -19.04 17.07 9.92
CA ILE A 15 -19.13 16.10 11.02
C ILE A 15 -19.37 14.67 10.51
N ALA A 16 -19.95 14.49 9.32
CA ALA A 16 -20.08 13.17 8.71
C ALA A 16 -18.73 12.59 8.28
N VAL A 17 -17.73 13.43 7.98
CA VAL A 17 -16.34 13.02 7.73
C VAL A 17 -15.65 12.55 9.03
N LEU A 18 -16.03 13.11 10.18
CA LEU A 18 -15.46 12.73 11.49
C LEU A 18 -16.00 11.38 12.02
N LEU A 19 -17.19 10.94 11.61
CA LEU A 19 -17.72 9.62 11.99
C LEU A 19 -17.15 8.46 11.18
N ILE A 20 -16.40 8.75 10.11
CA ILE A 20 -15.56 7.76 9.41
C ILE A 20 -14.30 7.43 10.24
N ALA A 21 -13.89 8.32 11.15
CA ALA A 21 -12.67 8.17 11.94
C ALA A 21 -12.73 7.09 13.05
N GLY A 22 -13.90 6.49 13.31
CA GLY A 22 -14.07 5.50 14.38
C GLY A 22 -13.92 4.03 13.96
N LEU A 23 -13.90 3.73 12.65
CA LEU A 23 -13.87 2.35 12.13
C LEU A 23 -12.85 2.14 11.00
N ALA A 24 -12.09 3.18 10.67
CA ALA A 24 -10.92 3.08 9.83
C ALA A 24 -9.68 3.20 10.70
N ASN A 25 -9.07 2.07 11.08
CA ASN A 25 -7.61 2.07 11.23
C ASN A 25 -7.04 2.25 9.82
N SER A 26 -7.15 3.46 9.28
CA SER A 26 -6.59 3.84 7.99
C SER A 26 -5.81 5.13 8.16
N ALA A 27 -4.69 5.05 8.90
CA ALA A 27 -3.49 5.53 8.25
C ALA A 27 -3.46 4.76 6.92
N TYR A 28 -3.51 5.44 5.78
CA TYR A 28 -3.34 4.78 4.48
C TYR A 28 -2.02 4.00 4.57
N ALA A 29 -2.10 2.70 4.86
CA ALA A 29 -0.93 1.85 4.92
C ALA A 29 -0.24 1.95 3.57
N ALA A 30 1.08 2.07 3.57
CA ALA A 30 1.84 2.07 2.33
C ALA A 30 1.40 0.84 1.51
N GLN A 31 1.04 1.08 0.24
CA GLN A 31 0.68 0.02 -0.70
C GLN A 31 1.85 -0.94 -0.90
N ILE A 32 3.09 -0.46 -0.77
CA ILE A 32 4.28 -1.29 -0.65
C ILE A 32 5.07 -0.85 0.57
N ASN A 33 5.37 -1.79 1.46
CA ASN A 33 6.38 -1.61 2.50
C ASN A 33 7.34 -2.79 2.49
N VAL A 34 8.55 -2.59 2.00
CA VAL A 34 9.52 -3.67 1.80
C VAL A 34 10.82 -3.36 2.51
N SER A 35 11.37 -4.36 3.19
CA SER A 35 12.72 -4.30 3.73
C SER A 35 13.58 -5.37 3.07
N LEU A 36 14.70 -4.93 2.50
CA LEU A 36 15.70 -5.74 1.81
C LEU A 36 16.95 -5.92 2.68
N ILE A 37 17.45 -7.15 2.73
CA ILE A 37 18.72 -7.53 3.35
C ILE A 37 19.64 -8.07 2.23
N PRO A 38 20.42 -7.19 1.57
CA PRO A 38 21.17 -7.54 0.36
C PRO A 38 22.25 -8.59 0.57
N GLU A 39 22.84 -8.65 1.77
CA GLU A 39 23.87 -9.64 2.09
C GLU A 39 23.35 -11.07 2.02
N PHE A 40 22.11 -11.29 2.45
CA PHE A 40 21.47 -12.60 2.47
C PHE A 40 20.51 -12.83 1.29
N ASP A 41 20.40 -11.87 0.36
CA ASP A 41 19.42 -11.89 -0.74
C ASP A 41 18.01 -12.19 -0.21
N LYS A 42 17.64 -11.56 0.90
CA LYS A 42 16.40 -11.81 1.62
C LYS A 42 15.59 -10.53 1.74
N ALA A 43 14.30 -10.64 1.44
CA ALA A 43 13.35 -9.55 1.57
C ALA A 43 12.11 -10.01 2.33
N VAL A 44 11.53 -9.07 3.06
CA VAL A 44 10.18 -9.18 3.61
C VAL A 44 9.40 -7.97 3.16
N GLY A 45 8.22 -8.19 2.59
CA GLY A 45 7.41 -7.12 1.99
C GLY A 45 5.95 -7.23 2.32
N SER A 46 5.28 -6.12 2.62
CA SER A 46 3.83 -5.99 2.62
C SER A 46 3.40 -5.29 1.34
N PHE A 47 2.52 -5.95 0.57
CA PHE A 47 1.90 -5.45 -0.64
C PHE A 47 0.40 -5.31 -0.38
N THR A 48 -0.06 -4.07 -0.17
CA THR A 48 -1.43 -3.75 0.24
C THR A 48 -2.21 -3.15 -0.92
N GLY A 49 -3.18 -3.90 -1.43
CA GLY A 49 -4.16 -3.40 -2.40
C GLY A 49 -5.38 -2.80 -1.69
N VAL A 50 -5.74 -1.56 -2.05
CA VAL A 50 -6.94 -0.88 -1.54
C VAL A 50 -7.78 -0.41 -2.71
N LYS A 51 -9.09 -0.65 -2.62
CA LYS A 51 -10.05 -0.22 -3.64
C LYS A 51 -11.37 0.18 -2.99
N PHE A 52 -12.03 1.16 -3.57
CA PHE A 52 -13.36 1.62 -3.17
C PHE A 52 -14.28 1.51 -4.38
N VAL A 53 -15.47 0.98 -4.17
CA VAL A 53 -16.52 0.94 -5.21
C VAL A 53 -17.80 1.52 -4.62
N GLN A 54 -18.46 2.37 -5.39
CA GLN A 54 -19.78 2.91 -5.08
C GLN A 54 -20.74 2.58 -6.20
N LEU A 55 -21.85 1.93 -5.87
CA LEU A 55 -22.95 1.67 -6.79
C LEU A 55 -24.10 2.58 -6.38
N ARG A 56 -24.46 3.56 -7.21
CA ARG A 56 -25.57 4.48 -6.97
C ARG A 56 -26.80 3.98 -7.71
N TYR A 57 -27.92 3.91 -7.02
CA TYR A 57 -29.20 3.44 -7.53
C TYR A 57 -30.33 4.34 -7.03
N GLU A 58 -31.50 4.25 -7.68
CA GLU A 58 -32.65 5.04 -7.29
C GLU A 58 -33.17 4.66 -5.89
N PRO A 59 -33.49 5.65 -5.02
CA PRO A 59 -34.14 5.39 -3.75
C PRO A 59 -35.47 4.64 -3.91
N GLY A 60 -35.70 3.64 -3.06
CA GLY A 60 -36.91 2.80 -3.11
C GLY A 60 -36.94 1.80 -4.28
N SER A 61 -35.83 1.62 -5.00
CA SER A 61 -35.65 0.52 -5.95
C SER A 61 -35.48 -0.82 -5.24
N ALA A 62 -35.58 -1.92 -5.99
CA ALA A 62 -35.28 -3.27 -5.46
C ALA A 62 -33.85 -3.38 -4.89
N LEU A 63 -32.89 -2.62 -5.42
CA LEU A 63 -31.54 -2.54 -4.87
C LEU A 63 -31.49 -1.79 -3.53
N ALA A 64 -32.29 -0.73 -3.40
CA ALA A 64 -32.46 -0.05 -2.11
C ALA A 64 -33.06 -1.01 -1.07
N ASP A 65 -34.07 -1.81 -1.43
CA ASP A 65 -34.64 -2.82 -0.52
C ASP A 65 -33.62 -3.92 -0.16
N LEU A 66 -32.75 -4.27 -1.11
CA LEU A 66 -31.70 -5.26 -0.89
C LEU A 66 -30.61 -4.75 0.05
N PHE A 67 -30.19 -3.48 -0.05
CA PHE A 67 -28.99 -3.00 0.64
C PHE A 67 -29.24 -2.00 1.76
N ALA A 68 -30.32 -1.20 1.72
CA ALA A 68 -30.49 -0.08 2.64
C ALA A 68 -30.44 -0.53 4.11
N GLY A 69 -29.57 0.11 4.89
CA GLY A 69 -29.39 -0.18 6.31
C GLY A 69 -28.54 -1.42 6.59
N ARG A 70 -28.08 -2.16 5.58
CA ARG A 70 -27.17 -3.29 5.75
C ARG A 70 -25.73 -2.82 5.88
N THR A 71 -25.00 -3.44 6.80
CA THR A 71 -23.55 -3.28 6.93
C THR A 71 -22.97 -4.65 7.20
N GLU A 72 -22.08 -5.10 6.32
CA GLU A 72 -21.43 -6.41 6.42
C GLU A 72 -19.92 -6.24 6.36
N ARG A 73 -19.22 -7.06 7.14
CA ARG A 73 -17.77 -7.11 7.22
C ARG A 73 -17.36 -8.55 6.97
N PHE A 74 -16.57 -8.77 5.93
CA PHE A 74 -16.10 -10.06 5.46
C PHE A 74 -14.58 -10.07 5.55
N GLU A 75 -14.03 -10.83 6.49
CA GLU A 75 -12.59 -10.81 6.78
C GLU A 75 -12.05 -12.18 7.07
N PHE A 76 -10.84 -12.46 6.59
CA PHE A 76 -10.12 -13.65 6.97
C PHE A 76 -8.60 -13.45 6.78
N SER A 77 -7.82 -14.31 7.41
CA SER A 77 -6.37 -14.34 7.21
C SER A 77 -5.88 -15.76 6.96
N ILE A 78 -4.94 -15.90 6.03
CA ILE A 78 -4.25 -17.16 5.73
C ILE A 78 -2.77 -16.98 6.03
N LYS A 79 -2.24 -17.81 6.93
CA LYS A 79 -0.82 -17.80 7.31
C LYS A 79 0.00 -18.72 6.39
N GLY A 80 1.26 -18.36 6.17
CA GLY A 80 2.18 -19.04 5.27
C GLY A 80 2.54 -20.48 5.65
N THR A 81 2.23 -20.94 6.87
CA THR A 81 2.27 -22.36 7.21
C THR A 81 1.26 -23.20 6.40
N ASN A 82 0.26 -22.55 5.81
CA ASN A 82 -0.76 -23.16 4.95
C ASN A 82 -0.52 -22.79 3.48
N ALA A 83 0.74 -22.87 3.01
CA ALA A 83 1.15 -22.41 1.69
C ALA A 83 0.30 -22.99 0.53
N SER A 84 -0.28 -24.19 0.69
CA SER A 84 -1.19 -24.77 -0.31
C SER A 84 -2.41 -23.88 -0.60
N LYS A 85 -2.96 -23.21 0.41
CA LYS A 85 -4.12 -22.31 0.31
C LYS A 85 -3.80 -20.98 -0.40
N LEU A 86 -2.52 -20.65 -0.55
CA LEU A 86 -2.03 -19.44 -1.22
C LEU A 86 -1.26 -19.75 -2.52
N SER A 87 -1.28 -21.01 -2.96
CA SER A 87 -0.48 -21.46 -4.10
C SER A 87 -0.82 -20.69 -5.39
N GLU A 88 -2.12 -20.49 -5.68
CA GLU A 88 -2.60 -19.73 -6.83
C GLU A 88 -2.08 -18.28 -6.80
N LEU A 89 -2.18 -17.61 -5.65
CA LEU A 89 -1.70 -16.24 -5.46
C LEU A 89 -0.17 -16.13 -5.59
N ILE A 90 0.59 -17.05 -4.98
CA ILE A 90 2.06 -17.05 -5.07
C ILE A 90 2.52 -17.31 -6.51
N VAL A 91 1.87 -18.24 -7.22
CA VAL A 91 2.17 -18.50 -8.64
C VAL A 91 1.86 -17.27 -9.48
N ALA A 92 0.69 -16.66 -9.33
CA ALA A 92 0.31 -15.47 -10.08
C ALA A 92 1.24 -14.28 -9.81
N ALA A 93 1.62 -14.06 -8.55
CA ALA A 93 2.58 -13.02 -8.17
C ALA A 93 3.97 -13.26 -8.81
N ASN A 94 4.48 -14.50 -8.76
CA ASN A 94 5.75 -14.82 -9.40
C ASN A 94 5.70 -14.67 -10.93
N GLN A 95 4.58 -15.00 -11.58
CA GLN A 95 4.40 -14.72 -13.02
C GLN A 95 4.37 -13.22 -13.30
N ALA A 96 3.73 -12.42 -12.44
CA ALA A 96 3.71 -10.97 -12.56
C ALA A 96 5.12 -10.36 -12.41
N LEU A 97 5.94 -10.86 -11.48
CA LEU A 97 7.34 -10.46 -11.30
C LEU A 97 8.17 -10.77 -12.55
N LEU A 98 8.00 -11.95 -13.16
CA LEU A 98 8.65 -12.29 -14.42
C LEU A 98 8.21 -11.35 -15.56
N GLY A 99 6.93 -10.96 -15.59
CA GLY A 99 6.39 -10.02 -16.57
C GLY A 99 7.05 -8.65 -16.54
N VAL A 100 7.49 -8.21 -15.36
CA VAL A 100 8.27 -6.96 -15.18
C VAL A 100 9.78 -7.19 -15.21
N GLN A 101 10.22 -8.36 -15.69
CA GLN A 101 11.62 -8.75 -15.84
C GLN A 101 12.40 -8.72 -14.52
N SER A 102 11.70 -8.92 -13.40
CA SER A 102 12.32 -9.09 -12.09
C SER A 102 12.74 -10.56 -11.90
N PRO A 103 13.99 -10.84 -11.54
CA PRO A 103 14.42 -12.17 -11.12
C PRO A 103 13.96 -12.55 -9.69
N ALA A 104 13.33 -11.63 -8.96
CA ALA A 104 12.85 -11.88 -7.61
C ALA A 104 11.77 -12.98 -7.58
N GLN A 105 11.78 -13.79 -6.52
CA GLN A 105 10.88 -14.92 -6.33
C GLN A 105 10.29 -14.92 -4.92
N ILE A 106 8.96 -14.92 -4.84
CA ILE A 106 8.19 -15.08 -3.61
C ILE A 106 8.20 -16.57 -3.22
N THR A 107 8.67 -16.84 -2.01
CA THR A 107 8.82 -18.21 -1.47
C THR A 107 7.75 -18.58 -0.45
N SER A 108 7.22 -17.58 0.25
CA SER A 108 6.12 -17.76 1.20
C SER A 108 5.37 -16.45 1.36
N ALA A 109 4.11 -16.55 1.78
CA ALA A 109 3.29 -15.39 2.01
C ALA A 109 2.24 -15.62 3.10
N ASN A 110 1.79 -14.52 3.71
CA ASN A 110 0.53 -14.43 4.44
C ASN A 110 -0.42 -13.54 3.64
N LEU A 111 -1.71 -13.76 3.83
CA LEU A 111 -2.76 -12.94 3.26
C LEU A 111 -3.72 -12.50 4.36
N THR A 112 -4.06 -11.22 4.39
CA THR A 112 -5.21 -10.70 5.12
C THR A 112 -6.15 -10.07 4.10
N TYR A 113 -7.40 -10.49 4.11
CA TYR A 113 -8.45 -9.94 3.26
C TYR A 113 -9.51 -9.29 4.13
N SER A 114 -9.94 -8.08 3.76
CA SER A 114 -11.07 -7.38 4.34
C SER A 114 -11.93 -6.73 3.27
N GLY A 115 -13.20 -7.10 3.27
CA GLY A 115 -14.26 -6.48 2.49
C GLY A 115 -15.31 -5.89 3.41
N VAL A 116 -15.66 -4.62 3.22
CA VAL A 116 -16.75 -3.96 3.96
C VAL A 116 -17.79 -3.50 2.97
N LEU A 117 -19.04 -3.89 3.24
CA LEU A 117 -20.21 -3.48 2.48
C LEU A 117 -21.07 -2.59 3.36
N ARG A 118 -21.53 -1.46 2.81
CA ARG A 118 -22.47 -0.55 3.47
C ARG A 118 -23.52 -0.09 2.48
N GLY A 119 -24.77 -0.46 2.74
CA GLY A 119 -25.91 -0.05 1.95
C GLY A 119 -26.64 1.14 2.57
N GLU A 120 -26.85 2.15 1.75
CA GLU A 120 -27.65 3.35 2.01
C GLU A 120 -28.88 3.34 1.07
N PRO A 121 -29.89 4.19 1.31
CA PRO A 121 -31.11 4.21 0.49
C PRO A 121 -30.88 4.45 -1.01
N ASP A 122 -29.78 5.10 -1.38
CA ASP A 122 -29.47 5.53 -2.75
C ASP A 122 -28.10 5.03 -3.26
N LYS A 123 -27.34 4.28 -2.44
CA LYS A 123 -26.04 3.74 -2.83
C LYS A 123 -25.58 2.56 -2.00
N LEU A 124 -24.76 1.71 -2.60
CA LEU A 124 -23.96 0.68 -1.97
C LEU A 124 -22.49 1.09 -2.02
N SER A 125 -21.82 1.12 -0.88
CA SER A 125 -20.37 1.36 -0.78
C SER A 125 -19.65 0.07 -0.42
N LEU A 126 -18.61 -0.26 -1.17
CA LEU A 126 -17.75 -1.42 -0.99
C LEU A 126 -16.32 -0.94 -0.78
N THR A 127 -15.68 -1.41 0.28
CA THR A 127 -14.28 -1.11 0.58
C THR A 127 -13.50 -2.41 0.66
N TYR A 128 -12.36 -2.45 -0.01
CA TYR A 128 -11.49 -3.61 -0.08
C TYR A 128 -10.11 -3.28 0.48
N ASN A 129 -9.56 -4.18 1.27
CA ASN A 129 -8.18 -4.17 1.70
C ASN A 129 -7.61 -5.60 1.61
N VAL A 130 -6.56 -5.75 0.81
CA VAL A 130 -5.88 -7.02 0.57
C VAL A 130 -4.42 -6.83 0.92
N GLU A 131 -4.00 -7.33 2.08
CA GLU A 131 -2.61 -7.28 2.52
C GLU A 131 -1.91 -8.60 2.21
N PHE A 132 -0.97 -8.54 1.28
CA PHE A 132 -0.14 -9.67 0.86
C PHE A 132 1.27 -9.52 1.41
N ILE A 133 1.55 -10.18 2.53
CA ILE A 133 2.84 -10.13 3.20
C ILE A 133 3.71 -11.28 2.70
N THR A 134 4.83 -10.98 2.08
CA THR A 134 5.68 -11.94 1.37
C THR A 134 7.07 -12.03 1.99
N LYS A 135 7.70 -13.20 1.80
CA LYS A 135 9.14 -13.35 1.84
C LYS A 135 9.63 -13.69 0.45
N PHE A 136 10.62 -12.95 -0.03
CA PHE A 136 11.17 -13.15 -1.37
C PHE A 136 12.69 -12.99 -1.40
N SER A 137 13.30 -13.53 -2.44
CA SER A 137 14.74 -13.51 -2.70
C SER A 137 14.99 -13.40 -4.21
N GLY A 138 16.24 -13.40 -4.66
CA GLY A 138 16.58 -13.34 -6.08
C GLY A 138 16.64 -11.92 -6.65
N PHE A 139 16.55 -10.90 -5.80
CA PHE A 139 16.72 -9.50 -6.21
C PHE A 139 18.21 -9.12 -6.35
N LYS A 140 19.14 -9.92 -5.81
CA LYS A 140 20.58 -9.76 -6.01
C LYS A 140 21.02 -10.23 -7.40
N LEU A 141 21.42 -9.29 -8.26
CA LEU A 141 21.79 -9.55 -9.66
C LEU A 141 23.14 -10.29 -9.79
N ASP A 142 24.09 -9.99 -8.90
CA ASP A 142 25.33 -10.76 -8.76
C ASP A 142 25.36 -11.45 -7.39
N ARG A 143 25.10 -12.75 -7.38
CA ARG A 143 25.02 -13.57 -6.16
C ARG A 143 26.34 -13.58 -5.37
N ASN A 144 27.47 -13.41 -6.04
CA ASN A 144 28.80 -13.45 -5.42
C ASN A 144 29.25 -12.08 -4.89
N ALA A 145 28.58 -10.99 -5.27
CA ALA A 145 28.93 -9.66 -4.79
C ALA A 145 28.74 -9.59 -3.26
N THR A 146 29.79 -9.19 -2.54
CA THR A 146 29.76 -8.98 -1.08
C THR A 146 29.85 -7.50 -0.69
N ASP A 147 30.13 -6.65 -1.66
CA ASP A 147 30.16 -5.20 -1.56
C ASP A 147 29.82 -4.61 -2.94
N ASN A 148 29.31 -3.37 -2.98
CA ASN A 148 28.76 -2.77 -4.21
C ASN A 148 27.75 -3.67 -4.94
N ILE A 149 26.88 -4.32 -4.17
CA ILE A 149 25.93 -5.34 -4.59
C ILE A 149 24.91 -4.72 -5.56
N PRO A 150 24.83 -5.18 -6.84
CA PRO A 150 23.79 -4.74 -7.75
C PRO A 150 22.48 -5.48 -7.46
N MET A 151 21.38 -4.73 -7.37
CA MET A 151 20.06 -5.27 -7.06
C MET A 151 19.02 -4.83 -8.09
N ASP A 152 18.12 -5.76 -8.39
CA ASP A 152 16.87 -5.50 -9.08
C ASP A 152 15.91 -4.71 -8.18
N ILE A 153 15.19 -3.78 -8.81
CA ILE A 153 14.13 -3.00 -8.19
C ILE A 153 12.85 -2.96 -9.05
N ASN A 154 12.79 -3.73 -10.14
CA ASN A 154 11.60 -3.84 -11.00
C ASN A 154 10.45 -4.55 -10.29
N TRP A 155 10.75 -5.43 -9.33
CA TRP A 155 9.76 -6.07 -8.47
C TRP A 155 8.84 -5.08 -7.74
N ARG A 156 9.20 -3.78 -7.64
CA ARG A 156 8.36 -2.76 -7.00
C ARG A 156 7.07 -2.44 -7.76
N GLY A 157 6.90 -2.96 -8.97
CA GLY A 157 5.88 -2.48 -9.89
C GLY A 157 5.18 -3.55 -10.71
N PHE A 158 4.65 -4.58 -10.06
CA PHE A 158 3.91 -5.64 -10.75
C PHE A 158 2.40 -5.54 -10.53
N MET A 159 1.63 -6.25 -11.34
CA MET A 159 0.18 -6.35 -11.26
C MET A 159 -0.22 -7.83 -11.34
N ILE A 160 -1.07 -8.28 -10.42
CA ILE A 160 -1.62 -9.62 -10.48
C ILE A 160 -2.92 -9.56 -11.29
N ASN A 161 -2.94 -10.23 -12.45
CA ASN A 161 -4.08 -10.18 -13.36
C ASN A 161 -5.12 -11.27 -13.06
N GLY A 162 -6.39 -10.93 -13.30
CA GLY A 162 -7.50 -11.87 -13.24
C GLY A 162 -8.00 -12.19 -11.83
N PRO A 163 -9.04 -13.04 -11.73
CA PRO A 163 -9.51 -13.55 -10.46
C PRO A 163 -8.41 -14.40 -9.82
N ILE A 164 -8.20 -14.22 -8.53
CA ILE A 164 -7.28 -15.06 -7.74
C ILE A 164 -8.07 -15.64 -6.59
N PHE A 165 -8.20 -16.96 -6.59
CA PHE A 165 -8.94 -17.66 -5.57
C PHE A 165 -8.02 -18.17 -4.47
N VAL A 166 -8.48 -18.03 -3.23
CA VAL A 166 -7.84 -18.61 -2.04
C VAL A 166 -8.84 -19.38 -1.20
N ASP A 167 -8.37 -20.43 -0.53
CA ASP A 167 -9.21 -21.30 0.29
C ASP A 167 -9.25 -20.80 1.75
N SER A 168 -10.21 -19.91 2.04
CA SER A 168 -10.52 -19.51 3.41
C SER A 168 -11.13 -20.68 4.20
N SER A 169 -10.69 -20.88 5.44
CA SER A 169 -11.30 -21.89 6.31
C SER A 169 -12.73 -21.53 6.72
N GLU A 170 -13.06 -20.23 6.73
CA GLU A 170 -14.35 -19.72 7.22
C GLU A 170 -15.35 -19.48 6.09
N HIS A 171 -14.85 -19.18 4.89
CA HIS A 171 -15.68 -18.74 3.77
C HIS A 171 -15.52 -19.56 2.49
N GLY A 172 -14.75 -20.66 2.54
CA GLY A 172 -14.47 -21.46 1.35
C GLY A 172 -13.59 -20.72 0.34
N ARG A 173 -13.83 -20.97 -0.95
CA ARG A 173 -13.02 -20.42 -2.03
C ARG A 173 -13.47 -19.00 -2.37
N VAL A 174 -12.59 -18.02 -2.18
CA VAL A 174 -12.91 -16.58 -2.34
C VAL A 174 -11.97 -15.93 -3.35
N ASN A 175 -12.52 -15.16 -4.29
CA ASN A 175 -11.75 -14.28 -5.16
C ASN A 175 -11.28 -13.04 -4.38
N VAL A 176 -9.98 -12.88 -4.21
CA VAL A 176 -9.39 -11.80 -3.40
C VAL A 176 -8.79 -10.68 -4.22
N ASN A 177 -8.75 -10.80 -5.55
CA ASN A 177 -8.03 -9.86 -6.40
C ASN A 177 -8.95 -8.99 -7.27
N GLN A 178 -10.26 -9.16 -7.21
CA GLN A 178 -11.19 -8.33 -7.98
C GLN A 178 -12.34 -7.87 -7.08
N PRO A 179 -12.86 -6.63 -7.27
CA PRO A 179 -13.98 -6.10 -6.49
C PRO A 179 -15.20 -7.02 -6.47
N ILE A 180 -15.47 -7.70 -7.57
CA ILE A 180 -16.62 -8.60 -7.66
C ILE A 180 -16.58 -9.74 -6.63
N GLY A 181 -15.39 -10.15 -6.17
CA GLY A 181 -15.21 -11.28 -5.26
C GLY A 181 -15.95 -11.17 -3.93
N LEU A 182 -16.08 -9.95 -3.37
CA LEU A 182 -16.89 -9.75 -2.17
C LEU A 182 -18.37 -10.03 -2.45
N LEU A 183 -18.89 -9.54 -3.57
CA LEU A 183 -20.28 -9.73 -3.95
C LEU A 183 -20.56 -11.18 -4.33
N GLU A 184 -19.63 -11.88 -4.98
CA GLU A 184 -19.73 -13.33 -5.24
C GLU A 184 -19.88 -14.11 -3.92
N ALA A 185 -19.14 -13.72 -2.87
CA ALA A 185 -19.16 -14.39 -1.58
C ALA A 185 -20.39 -14.05 -0.71
N THR A 186 -21.01 -12.89 -0.91
CA THR A 186 -22.07 -12.35 -0.01
C THR A 186 -23.43 -12.20 -0.69
N PHE A 187 -23.46 -11.81 -1.97
CA PHE A 187 -24.65 -11.56 -2.79
C PHE A 187 -24.49 -12.15 -4.21
N PRO A 188 -24.35 -13.48 -4.37
CA PRO A 188 -23.99 -14.10 -5.65
C PRO A 188 -24.95 -13.76 -6.80
N GLU A 189 -26.26 -13.77 -6.57
CA GLU A 189 -27.24 -13.40 -7.61
C GLU A 189 -27.08 -11.95 -8.08
N PHE A 190 -26.67 -11.04 -7.20
CA PHE A 190 -26.39 -9.65 -7.56
C PHE A 190 -25.05 -9.53 -8.31
N ALA A 191 -24.04 -10.28 -7.89
CA ALA A 191 -22.75 -10.35 -8.58
C ALA A 191 -22.92 -10.82 -10.02
N ASP A 192 -23.70 -11.87 -10.26
CA ASP A 192 -23.99 -12.39 -11.61
C ASP A 192 -24.61 -11.34 -12.53
N LYS A 193 -25.56 -10.55 -12.00
CA LYS A 193 -26.19 -9.45 -12.75
C LYS A 193 -25.19 -8.35 -13.07
N LEU A 194 -24.33 -7.99 -12.11
CA LEU A 194 -23.33 -6.94 -12.28
C LEU A 194 -22.25 -7.34 -13.30
N VAL A 195 -21.79 -8.59 -13.28
CA VAL A 195 -20.83 -9.13 -14.27
C VAL A 195 -21.46 -9.30 -15.66
N SER A 196 -22.77 -9.49 -15.72
CA SER A 196 -23.51 -9.53 -17.00
C SER A 196 -23.82 -8.14 -17.58
N SER A 197 -23.48 -7.08 -16.85
CA SER A 197 -23.70 -5.68 -17.25
C SER A 197 -22.42 -5.02 -17.78
N GLU A 198 -22.54 -3.77 -18.20
CA GLU A 198 -21.44 -2.92 -18.63
C GLU A 198 -20.42 -2.63 -17.50
N ALA A 199 -20.80 -2.83 -16.23
CA ALA A 199 -19.87 -2.69 -15.09
C ALA A 199 -18.86 -3.85 -14.97
N ARG A 200 -18.99 -4.90 -15.80
CA ARG A 200 -18.09 -6.07 -15.78
C ARG A 200 -16.61 -5.70 -15.78
N GLU A 201 -16.22 -4.76 -16.62
CA GLU A 201 -14.80 -4.43 -16.83
C GLU A 201 -14.19 -3.77 -15.60
N ILE A 202 -14.85 -2.76 -15.05
CA ILE A 202 -14.38 -2.08 -13.83
C ILE A 202 -14.43 -3.00 -12.60
N MET A 203 -15.41 -3.91 -12.52
CA MET A 203 -15.51 -4.90 -11.44
C MET A 203 -14.50 -6.05 -11.56
N ALA A 204 -13.86 -6.19 -12.72
CA ALA A 204 -12.79 -7.14 -12.98
C ALA A 204 -11.39 -6.53 -12.82
N GLU A 205 -11.28 -5.23 -12.55
CA GLU A 205 -9.97 -4.59 -12.35
C GLU A 205 -9.25 -5.16 -11.12
N PRO A 206 -7.96 -5.51 -11.24
CA PRO A 206 -7.17 -6.00 -10.11
C PRO A 206 -7.16 -5.06 -8.90
N ILE A 207 -7.20 -5.66 -7.70
CA ILE A 207 -6.96 -4.98 -6.42
C ILE A 207 -5.45 -4.94 -6.13
N LEU A 208 -4.72 -6.01 -6.45
CA LEU A 208 -3.26 -6.09 -6.30
C LEU A 208 -2.58 -5.58 -7.58
N ASP A 209 -2.66 -4.26 -7.78
CA ASP A 209 -2.02 -3.52 -8.88
C ASP A 209 -1.03 -2.49 -8.31
N PHE A 210 0.26 -2.74 -8.51
CA PHE A 210 1.35 -1.86 -8.07
C PHE A 210 2.10 -1.24 -9.26
N SER A 211 1.56 -1.37 -10.48
CA SER A 211 2.24 -0.94 -11.71
C SER A 211 2.60 0.55 -11.71
N GLU A 212 1.74 1.41 -11.16
CA GLU A 212 2.01 2.85 -11.03
C GLU A 212 3.23 3.15 -10.16
N ILE A 213 3.45 2.37 -9.10
CA ILE A 213 4.61 2.52 -8.22
C ILE A 213 5.91 2.19 -8.97
N GLY A 214 5.89 1.14 -9.80
CA GLY A 214 7.01 0.80 -10.68
C GLY A 214 7.26 1.78 -11.80
N ALA A 215 6.20 2.40 -12.34
CA ALA A 215 6.32 3.40 -13.38
C ALA A 215 7.00 4.68 -12.88
N MET A 216 7.04 4.92 -11.57
CA MET A 216 7.75 6.05 -10.98
C MET A 216 9.27 5.74 -10.90
N PRO A 217 10.12 6.55 -11.54
CA PRO A 217 11.57 6.42 -11.43
C PRO A 217 12.01 6.60 -9.98
N MET A 218 13.03 5.85 -9.55
CA MET A 218 13.58 5.94 -8.19
C MET A 218 14.12 7.34 -7.86
N GLU A 219 14.49 8.13 -8.88
CA GLU A 219 14.91 9.54 -8.73
C GLU A 219 13.79 10.45 -8.20
N ARG A 220 12.52 10.06 -8.32
CA ARG A 220 11.36 10.78 -7.77
C ARG A 220 10.98 10.36 -6.35
N TRP A 221 11.60 9.30 -5.83
CA TRP A 221 11.36 8.85 -4.47
C TRP A 221 12.18 9.71 -3.52
N HIS A 222 11.61 10.05 -2.38
CA HIS A 222 12.36 10.71 -1.32
C HIS A 222 13.32 9.70 -0.68
N SER A 223 14.62 10.03 -0.62
CA SER A 223 15.62 9.14 -0.02
C SER A 223 16.12 9.72 1.30
N LEU A 224 16.05 8.91 2.37
CA LEU A 224 16.66 9.17 3.66
C LEU A 224 17.65 8.07 4.03
N PHE A 225 18.46 8.38 5.03
CA PHE A 225 19.45 7.50 5.59
C PHE A 225 19.24 7.46 7.11
N ASP A 226 19.03 6.27 7.68
CA ASP A 226 18.97 6.06 9.12
C ASP A 226 20.32 5.49 9.62
N PRO A 227 21.17 6.31 10.26
CA PRO A 227 22.43 5.87 10.86
C PRO A 227 22.24 5.11 12.18
N THR A 228 21.07 5.26 12.82
CA THR A 228 20.81 4.69 14.15
C THR A 228 20.27 3.27 14.07
N PHE A 229 19.86 2.84 12.88
CA PHE A 229 19.22 1.56 12.65
C PHE A 229 18.06 1.36 13.63
N SER A 230 17.17 2.34 13.70
CA SER A 230 15.97 2.20 14.52
C SER A 230 15.02 1.22 13.80
N GLN A 231 14.83 0.01 14.33
CA GLN A 231 13.82 -0.93 13.79
C GLN A 231 12.37 -0.40 13.86
N ALA A 232 12.19 0.80 14.41
CA ALA A 232 10.96 1.55 14.38
C ALA A 232 10.61 2.04 12.96
N SER A 233 11.59 2.32 12.09
CA SER A 233 11.35 2.72 10.69
C SER A 233 10.75 1.59 9.86
N THR A 234 11.13 0.34 10.14
CA THR A 234 10.69 -0.85 9.38
C THR A 234 9.28 -1.33 9.71
N GLY A 235 8.51 -0.57 10.51
CA GLY A 235 7.20 -1.01 11.03
C GLY A 235 7.24 -2.35 11.77
N GLY A 236 8.42 -2.79 12.24
CA GLY A 236 8.63 -4.13 12.82
C GLY A 236 8.73 -5.29 11.84
N ILE A 237 8.69 -5.07 10.52
CA ILE A 237 8.76 -6.13 9.50
C ILE A 237 10.08 -6.92 9.55
N LEU A 238 11.20 -6.27 9.92
CA LEU A 238 12.49 -6.93 10.14
C LEU A 238 12.73 -7.41 11.58
N LYS A 239 11.72 -7.41 12.45
CA LYS A 239 11.91 -7.74 13.87
C LYS A 239 12.46 -9.16 14.04
N GLY A 240 13.71 -9.25 14.52
CA GLY A 240 14.41 -10.51 14.74
C GLY A 240 15.17 -11.04 13.53
N GLU A 241 15.24 -10.30 12.42
CA GLU A 241 16.04 -10.65 11.25
C GLU A 241 17.49 -10.13 11.38
N ASP A 242 18.46 -10.96 10.99
CA ASP A 242 19.86 -10.54 10.87
C ASP A 242 20.03 -9.71 9.59
N ILE A 243 20.59 -8.51 9.72
CA ILE A 243 20.86 -7.58 8.61
C ILE A 243 22.31 -7.66 8.10
N GLY A 244 23.09 -8.59 8.64
CA GLY A 244 24.47 -8.82 8.28
C GLY A 244 25.38 -7.68 8.73
N ARG A 245 26.31 -7.30 7.85
CA ARG A 245 27.36 -6.29 8.08
C ARG A 245 26.89 -4.85 7.89
N ALA A 246 25.66 -4.64 7.42
CA ALA A 246 25.11 -3.30 7.27
C ALA A 246 25.10 -2.58 8.61
N LYS A 247 25.52 -1.32 8.62
CA LYS A 247 25.47 -0.46 9.81
C LYS A 247 24.38 0.60 9.74
N VAL A 248 23.67 0.66 8.62
CA VAL A 248 22.80 1.76 8.23
C VAL A 248 21.63 1.22 7.41
N MET A 249 20.54 1.97 7.37
CA MET A 249 19.40 1.69 6.51
C MET A 249 19.20 2.84 5.53
N SER A 250 19.17 2.54 4.23
CA SER A 250 18.68 3.47 3.23
C SER A 250 17.17 3.32 3.12
N VAL A 251 16.43 4.44 3.13
CA VAL A 251 14.97 4.44 3.05
C VAL A 251 14.55 5.26 1.83
N TYR A 252 13.74 4.66 0.97
CA TYR A 252 13.09 5.30 -0.16
C TYR A 252 11.60 5.37 0.10
N SER A 253 11.02 6.56 0.01
CA SER A 253 9.58 6.78 0.24
C SER A 253 8.93 7.46 -0.96
N LEU A 254 7.73 7.02 -1.29
CA LEU A 254 6.85 7.54 -2.32
C LEU A 254 5.47 7.83 -1.71
N GLY A 255 4.78 8.86 -2.18
CA GLY A 255 3.43 9.20 -1.73
C GLY A 255 3.35 10.45 -0.86
N GLU A 256 4.49 11.08 -0.56
CA GLU A 256 4.50 12.43 -0.03
C GLU A 256 4.15 13.43 -1.14
N CYS A 257 3.10 14.21 -0.92
CA CYS A 257 2.84 15.38 -1.74
C CYS A 257 4.03 16.33 -1.61
N SER A 258 4.70 16.64 -2.71
CA SER A 258 5.78 17.62 -2.69
C SER A 258 5.33 18.93 -3.32
N ILE A 259 5.91 20.04 -2.86
CA ILE A 259 5.69 21.37 -3.47
C ILE A 259 6.17 21.38 -4.94
N ARG A 260 7.14 20.51 -5.29
CA ARG A 260 7.72 20.41 -6.63
C ARG A 260 6.85 19.59 -7.58
N GLU A 261 6.21 18.53 -7.10
CA GLU A 261 5.62 17.48 -7.94
C GLU A 261 4.11 17.32 -7.76
N GLY A 262 3.51 17.95 -6.74
CA GLY A 262 2.10 17.78 -6.39
C GLY A 262 1.80 16.42 -5.76
N CYS A 263 0.52 16.15 -5.49
CA CYS A 263 0.04 14.82 -5.13
C CYS A 263 -0.43 14.10 -6.41
N PRO A 264 -0.02 12.85 -6.67
CA PRO A 264 -0.68 12.04 -7.68
C PRO A 264 -2.18 11.91 -7.35
N PRO A 265 -3.10 12.12 -8.32
CA PRO A 265 -4.52 11.93 -8.06
C PRO A 265 -4.82 10.44 -7.82
N PRO A 266 -5.92 10.10 -7.14
CA PRO A 266 -6.42 8.73 -7.13
C PRO A 266 -6.75 8.27 -8.55
N LYS A 267 -6.65 6.96 -8.79
CA LYS A 267 -7.12 6.34 -10.03
C LYS A 267 -8.62 6.10 -9.90
N GLU A 268 -9.38 6.61 -10.85
CA GLU A 268 -10.85 6.55 -10.82
C GLU A 268 -11.40 5.97 -12.13
N GLY A 269 -12.57 5.37 -12.04
CA GLY A 269 -13.31 4.85 -13.19
C GLY A 269 -14.81 4.89 -12.95
N ASP A 270 -15.58 5.03 -14.01
CA ASP A 270 -17.03 5.05 -13.98
C ASP A 270 -17.60 4.09 -15.03
N ALA A 271 -18.68 3.40 -14.67
CA ALA A 271 -19.52 2.66 -15.60
C ALA A 271 -20.99 2.88 -15.26
N ALA A 272 -21.85 2.80 -16.28
CA ALA A 272 -23.29 2.76 -16.10
C ALA A 272 -23.76 1.34 -16.40
N ALA A 273 -24.48 0.71 -15.48
CA ALA A 273 -25.06 -0.61 -15.62
C ALA A 273 -26.59 -0.53 -15.55
N SER A 274 -27.27 -1.52 -16.12
CA SER A 274 -28.70 -1.74 -15.92
C SER A 274 -28.93 -3.06 -15.20
N ILE A 275 -29.46 -3.00 -13.98
CA ILE A 275 -29.73 -4.19 -13.14
C ILE A 275 -31.25 -4.32 -13.00
N ASP A 276 -31.82 -5.41 -13.52
CA ASP A 276 -33.28 -5.62 -13.57
C ASP A 276 -34.06 -4.45 -14.21
N GLY A 277 -33.44 -3.77 -15.18
CA GLY A 277 -34.00 -2.59 -15.84
C GLY A 277 -33.88 -1.28 -15.05
N ALA A 278 -33.29 -1.31 -13.86
CA ALA A 278 -32.98 -0.11 -13.08
C ALA A 278 -31.56 0.40 -13.40
N PRO A 279 -31.38 1.71 -13.63
CA PRO A 279 -30.07 2.29 -13.86
C PRO A 279 -29.23 2.26 -12.57
N VAL A 280 -27.96 1.86 -12.70
CA VAL A 280 -26.98 1.84 -11.63
C VAL A 280 -25.70 2.50 -12.13
N GLN A 281 -25.23 3.51 -11.42
CA GLN A 281 -23.91 4.11 -11.69
C GLN A 281 -22.88 3.47 -10.79
N VAL A 282 -21.81 2.95 -11.37
CA VAL A 282 -20.73 2.31 -10.64
C VAL A 282 -19.50 3.19 -10.76
N HIS A 283 -18.99 3.65 -9.63
CA HIS A 283 -17.77 4.42 -9.51
C HIS A 283 -16.74 3.60 -8.75
N ILE A 284 -15.51 3.53 -9.26
CA ILE A 284 -14.39 2.85 -8.65
C ILE A 284 -13.26 3.83 -8.40
N SER A 285 -12.59 3.71 -7.25
CA SER A 285 -11.45 4.55 -6.90
C SER A 285 -10.38 3.73 -6.20
N THR A 286 -9.13 3.93 -6.60
CA THR A 286 -7.92 3.42 -5.95
C THR A 286 -7.13 4.60 -5.40
N PRO A 287 -6.72 4.57 -4.12
CA PRO A 287 -5.91 5.61 -3.53
C PRO A 287 -4.63 5.91 -4.30
N GLN A 288 -4.16 7.15 -4.14
CA GLN A 288 -2.86 7.57 -4.66
C GLN A 288 -1.73 6.62 -4.18
N PRO A 289 -0.72 6.37 -5.03
CA PRO A 289 0.43 5.57 -4.66
C PRO A 289 1.14 6.06 -3.38
N ASN A 290 1.36 5.15 -2.44
CA ASN A 290 2.13 5.39 -1.22
C ASN A 290 3.01 4.17 -0.96
N SER A 291 4.32 4.32 -0.84
CA SER A 291 5.24 3.19 -0.75
C SER A 291 6.51 3.54 0.01
N GLN A 292 7.10 2.54 0.65
CA GLN A 292 8.38 2.62 1.35
C GLN A 292 9.22 1.39 1.04
N ILE A 293 10.49 1.60 0.71
CA ILE A 293 11.48 0.56 0.50
C ILE A 293 12.69 0.87 1.37
N GLU A 294 13.06 -0.10 2.18
CA GLU A 294 14.20 -0.03 3.07
C GLU A 294 15.26 -1.03 2.64
N ILE A 295 16.50 -0.59 2.64
CA ILE A 295 17.62 -1.39 2.13
C ILE A 295 18.76 -1.31 3.13
N ALA A 296 19.13 -2.47 3.68
CA ALA A 296 20.26 -2.56 4.59
C ALA A 296 21.57 -2.25 3.86
N GLY A 297 22.23 -1.15 4.26
CA GLY A 297 23.44 -0.63 3.63
C GLY A 297 23.23 0.73 2.95
N PHE A 298 24.32 1.25 2.39
CA PHE A 298 24.33 2.50 1.65
C PHE A 298 23.95 2.26 0.20
N THR A 299 23.03 3.06 -0.33
CA THR A 299 22.47 2.84 -1.66
C THR A 299 22.84 3.96 -2.63
N SER A 300 22.94 3.59 -3.90
CA SER A 300 22.98 4.53 -5.02
C SER A 300 22.16 3.96 -6.18
N ILE A 301 21.35 4.81 -6.80
CA ILE A 301 20.56 4.45 -7.98
C ILE A 301 21.47 4.49 -9.21
N GLU A 302 21.39 3.48 -10.06
CA GLU A 302 22.08 3.43 -11.35
C GLU A 302 21.09 3.04 -12.45
N LYS A 303 21.25 3.63 -13.64
CA LYS A 303 20.49 3.27 -14.84
C LYS A 303 21.27 2.24 -15.63
N ALA A 304 20.69 1.06 -15.81
CA ALA A 304 21.20 -0.02 -16.64
C ALA A 304 20.32 -0.15 -17.89
N GLY A 305 20.61 0.67 -18.92
CA GLY A 305 19.77 0.76 -20.11
C GLY A 305 18.42 1.40 -19.79
N ALA A 306 17.33 0.66 -20.04
CA ALA A 306 15.96 1.09 -19.71
C ALA A 306 15.55 0.78 -18.26
N TYR A 307 16.38 0.05 -17.51
CA TYR A 307 16.08 -0.38 -16.14
C TYR A 307 16.83 0.44 -15.12
N GLU A 308 16.27 0.52 -13.92
CA GLU A 308 16.94 1.04 -12.74
C GLU A 308 17.44 -0.13 -11.91
N ILE A 309 18.66 -0.03 -11.41
CA ILE A 309 19.22 -0.95 -10.41
C ILE A 309 19.65 -0.15 -9.20
N ILE A 310 19.68 -0.79 -8.04
CA ILE A 310 20.25 -0.20 -6.83
C ILE A 310 21.58 -0.88 -6.56
N ARG A 311 22.64 -0.09 -6.38
CA ARG A 311 23.90 -0.59 -5.84
C ARG A 311 23.95 -0.39 -4.35
N VAL A 312 24.36 -1.43 -3.62
CA VAL A 312 24.46 -1.41 -2.16
C VAL A 312 25.89 -1.61 -1.70
N LYS A 313 26.39 -0.69 -0.87
CA LYS A 313 27.63 -0.86 -0.11
C LYS A 313 27.31 -1.20 1.33
N MET A 314 27.84 -2.31 1.82
CA MET A 314 27.54 -2.80 3.17
C MET A 314 28.25 -1.99 4.26
N VAL A 315 29.42 -1.42 3.92
CA VAL A 315 30.25 -0.62 4.82
C VAL A 315 30.68 0.64 4.11
N ASP A 316 30.67 1.76 4.82
CA ASP A 316 31.25 2.99 4.30
C ASP A 316 32.77 2.84 4.22
N ARG A 317 33.32 2.77 3.00
CA ARG A 317 34.77 2.78 2.73
C ARG A 317 35.28 4.15 2.30
N GLY A 318 34.41 5.16 2.21
CA GLY A 318 34.75 6.50 1.76
C GLY A 318 33.57 7.43 2.01
N GLY A 319 33.72 8.27 3.05
CA GLY A 319 32.68 9.10 3.65
C GLY A 319 31.62 9.58 2.66
N PHE A 320 30.37 9.25 2.94
CA PHE A 320 29.24 9.77 2.18
C PHE A 320 29.31 11.30 2.10
N PRO A 321 29.17 11.91 0.91
CA PRO A 321 28.89 13.34 0.84
C PRO A 321 27.52 13.54 1.46
N ILE A 322 27.51 14.00 2.71
CA ILE A 322 26.29 14.45 3.37
C ILE A 322 25.69 15.54 2.47
N PRO A 323 24.41 15.45 2.06
CA PRO A 323 23.78 16.47 1.24
C PRO A 323 23.99 17.86 1.89
N PRO A 324 24.27 18.92 1.12
CA PRO A 324 24.56 20.25 1.67
C PRO A 324 23.50 20.73 2.66
N PHE A 325 22.24 20.37 2.41
CA PHE A 325 21.12 20.66 3.29
C PHE A 325 21.26 20.02 4.68
N THR A 326 21.64 18.75 4.74
CA THR A 326 21.83 18.02 6.01
C THR A 326 23.02 18.57 6.80
N ILE A 327 24.11 18.97 6.14
CA ILE A 327 25.24 19.66 6.80
C ILE A 327 24.79 21.00 7.36
N GLN A 328 24.03 21.79 6.58
CA GLN A 328 23.51 23.09 7.03
C GLN A 328 22.62 22.94 8.26
N VAL A 329 21.70 21.98 8.26
CA VAL A 329 20.81 21.73 9.42
C VAL A 329 21.63 21.30 10.64
N LEU A 330 22.60 20.40 10.48
CA LEU A 330 23.48 19.97 11.58
C LEU A 330 24.33 21.12 12.13
N LEU A 331 24.84 22.00 11.27
CA LEU A 331 25.59 23.19 11.69
C LEU A 331 24.71 24.20 12.42
N VAL A 332 23.46 24.39 11.98
CA VAL A 332 22.50 25.26 12.67
C VAL A 332 22.15 24.70 14.05
N LEU A 333 21.84 23.41 14.14
CA LEU A 333 21.54 22.77 15.42
C LEU A 333 22.75 22.75 16.35
N GLY A 334 23.94 22.45 15.84
CA GLY A 334 25.20 22.53 16.59
C GLY A 334 25.50 23.95 17.05
N GLY A 335 25.26 24.95 16.20
CA GLY A 335 25.38 26.37 16.54
C GLY A 335 24.40 26.80 17.63
N MET A 336 23.15 26.35 17.57
CA MET A 336 22.14 26.62 18.61
C MET A 336 22.52 25.98 19.94
N MET A 337 22.96 24.71 19.93
CA MET A 337 23.42 24.02 21.13
C MET A 337 24.65 24.69 21.75
N GLY A 338 25.60 25.13 20.92
CA GLY A 338 26.77 25.90 21.35
C GLY A 338 26.41 27.25 21.97
N ALA A 339 25.45 27.97 21.37
CA ALA A 339 24.95 29.22 21.90
C ALA A 339 24.26 29.02 23.27
N ILE A 340 23.42 27.99 23.40
CA ILE A 340 22.76 27.63 24.67
C ILE A 340 23.81 27.32 25.75
N ALA A 341 24.82 26.51 25.44
CA ALA A 341 25.90 26.20 26.39
C ALA A 341 26.66 27.45 26.84
N PHE A 342 26.95 28.38 25.93
CA PHE A 342 27.59 29.66 26.24
C PHE A 342 26.72 30.55 27.13
N PHE A 343 25.42 30.65 26.86
CA PHE A 343 24.49 31.43 27.69
C PHE A 343 24.29 30.82 29.08
N VAL A 344 24.29 29.49 29.20
CA VAL A 344 24.23 28.81 30.51
C VAL A 344 25.51 29.11 31.31
N LEU A 345 26.69 29.00 30.71
CA LEU A 345 27.97 29.29 31.37
C LEU A 345 28.10 30.76 31.81
N LEU A 346 27.57 31.70 31.02
CA LEU A 346 27.51 33.12 31.39
C LEU A 346 26.52 33.38 32.53
N LYS A 347 25.37 32.69 32.56
CA LYS A 347 24.36 32.85 33.60
C LYS A 347 24.79 32.24 34.95
N THR A 348 25.58 31.17 34.94
CA THR A 348 26.12 30.52 36.15
C THR A 348 27.32 31.25 36.76
N ARG A 349 27.81 32.31 36.11
CA ARG A 349 28.91 33.17 36.61
C ARG A 349 28.42 34.42 37.38
N LYS A 350 27.14 34.48 37.74
CA LYS A 350 26.58 35.50 38.65
C LYS A 350 26.19 34.89 39.98
#